data_AF-A0A445B9R2-F1
#
_entry.id   AF-A0A445B9R2-F1
#
_cell.length_a   1.000
_cell.length_b   1.000
_cell.length_c   1.000
_cell.angle_alpha   90.00
_cell.angle_beta   90.00
_cell.angle_gamma   90.00
#
_symmetry.space_group_name_H-M   'P 1'
#
loop_
_entity.id
_entity.type
_entity.pdbx_description
1 polymer ?
#
loop_
_entity_poly.entity_id
_entity_poly.type
_entity_poly.pdbx_seq_one_letter_code
_entity_poly.pdbx_strand_id
1 'polypeptide(L)'
;MECVVQGIIETQHVEALEILLQGLCGVQRERLRIHEICLKSGPNLGPVASEVRLLCDLEQAEPSWTVRHIGGAMRGAGAEQISVLVRTMVESKASKNVLRMGAQITVTVSSINKMLKVHATDEAVPVTPGIQLVEVTAPATGETYAEVASAVSSFCEYLAPLLHLSKPGISTGVVPTAAAAAASLMSDGGGTTL
;
A
#
# COMPACT_ATOMS: atom_id res chain seq x y z
N MET A 1 -14.61 1.82 6.18
CA MET A 1 -13.36 2.24 6.85
C MET A 1 -12.25 1.38 6.29
N GLU A 2 -11.01 1.76 6.52
CA GLU A 2 -9.85 0.92 6.21
C GLU A 2 -8.77 1.08 7.27
N CYS A 3 -8.02 0.00 7.47
CA CYS A 3 -6.82 -0.08 8.27
C CYS A 3 -5.61 0.06 7.33
N VAL A 4 -4.69 0.98 7.63
CA VAL A 4 -3.54 1.29 6.78
C VAL A 4 -2.25 1.37 7.60
N VAL A 5 -1.20 0.70 7.11
CA VAL A 5 0.18 0.87 7.55
C VAL A 5 1.10 1.02 6.35
N GLN A 6 2.23 1.68 6.55
CA GLN A 6 3.22 1.96 5.51
C GLN A 6 4.63 1.70 6.01
N GLY A 7 5.50 1.34 5.09
CA GLY A 7 6.93 1.16 5.33
C GLY A 7 7.69 1.36 4.04
N ILE A 8 9.01 1.23 4.11
CA ILE A 8 9.88 1.31 2.94
C ILE A 8 10.70 0.04 2.83
N ILE A 9 11.01 -0.34 1.59
CA ILE A 9 11.89 -1.46 1.27
C ILE A 9 12.84 -1.04 0.17
N GLU A 10 14.08 -1.51 0.24
CA GLU A 10 15.02 -1.32 -0.87
C GLU A 10 14.58 -2.16 -2.07
N THR A 11 14.75 -1.61 -3.27
CA THR A 11 14.32 -2.23 -4.53
C THR A 11 14.93 -3.62 -4.71
N GLN A 12 16.16 -3.81 -4.25
CA GLN A 12 16.86 -5.10 -4.29
C GLN A 12 16.23 -6.19 -3.40
N HIS A 13 15.36 -5.83 -2.45
CA HIS A 13 14.70 -6.77 -1.53
C HIS A 13 13.22 -7.02 -1.86
N VAL A 14 12.69 -6.39 -2.91
CA VAL A 14 11.29 -6.52 -3.32
C VAL A 14 10.95 -7.95 -3.75
N GLU A 15 11.88 -8.64 -4.42
CA GLU A 15 11.71 -10.03 -4.83
C GLU A 15 11.63 -10.98 -3.63
N ALA A 16 12.43 -10.74 -2.58
CA ALA A 16 12.35 -11.51 -1.36
C ALA A 16 11.00 -11.31 -0.64
N LEU A 17 10.46 -10.09 -0.65
CA LEU A 17 9.12 -9.81 -0.13
C LEU A 17 8.05 -10.55 -0.94
N GLU A 18 8.18 -10.60 -2.27
CA GLU A 18 7.27 -11.34 -3.14
C GLU A 18 7.30 -12.85 -2.81
N ILE A 19 8.48 -13.46 -2.67
CA ILE A 19 8.64 -14.87 -2.27
C ILE A 19 7.95 -15.13 -0.93
N LEU A 20 8.18 -14.27 0.07
CA LEU A 20 7.58 -14.39 1.39
C LEU A 20 6.05 -14.33 1.32
N LEU A 21 5.50 -13.36 0.59
CA LEU A 21 4.04 -13.19 0.43
C LEU A 21 3.43 -14.34 -0.36
N GLN A 22 4.09 -14.80 -1.41
CA GLN A 22 3.65 -15.94 -2.22
C GLN A 22 3.59 -17.22 -1.38
N GLY A 23 4.56 -17.45 -0.51
CA GLY A 23 4.54 -18.57 0.45
C GLY A 23 3.38 -18.50 1.45
N LEU A 24 2.92 -17.29 1.79
CA LEU A 24 1.85 -17.09 2.76
C LEU A 24 0.44 -17.20 2.15
N CYS A 25 0.21 -16.56 1.00
CA CYS A 25 -1.13 -16.44 0.42
C CYS A 25 -1.33 -17.21 -0.90
N GLY A 26 -0.27 -17.70 -1.53
CA GLY A 26 -0.32 -18.39 -2.81
C GLY A 26 -0.78 -17.51 -3.99
N VAL A 27 -0.95 -16.21 -3.77
CA VAL A 27 -1.40 -15.25 -4.78
C VAL A 27 -0.20 -14.75 -5.57
N GLN A 28 -0.35 -14.73 -6.89
CA GLN A 28 0.66 -14.17 -7.79
C GLN A 28 0.65 -12.64 -7.74
N ARG A 29 1.84 -12.05 -7.86
CA ARG A 29 1.98 -10.59 -7.96
C ARG A 29 1.32 -10.07 -9.23
N GLU A 30 0.38 -9.14 -9.07
CA GLU A 30 -0.17 -8.38 -10.17
C GLU A 30 0.65 -7.09 -10.36
N ARG A 31 1.08 -6.82 -11.60
CA ARG A 31 1.78 -5.58 -11.94
C ARG A 31 0.78 -4.55 -12.43
N LEU A 32 0.81 -3.36 -11.82
CA LEU A 32 -0.07 -2.25 -12.16
C LEU A 32 0.76 -1.02 -12.56
N ARG A 33 0.26 -0.23 -13.52
CA ARG A 33 0.79 1.10 -13.84
C ARG A 33 -0.33 2.12 -13.70
N ILE A 34 -0.37 2.79 -12.55
CA ILE A 34 -1.46 3.70 -12.20
C ILE A 34 -1.03 5.16 -12.39
N HIS A 35 -1.82 5.93 -13.12
CA HIS A 35 -1.77 7.38 -13.11
C HIS A 35 -2.71 7.92 -12.02
N GLU A 36 -2.16 8.62 -11.04
CA GLU A 36 -2.90 9.16 -9.91
C GLU A 36 -2.99 10.70 -9.98
N ILE A 37 -4.20 11.22 -9.84
CA ILE A 37 -4.47 12.65 -9.60
C ILE A 37 -5.05 12.78 -8.20
N CYS A 38 -4.33 13.46 -7.32
CA CYS A 38 -4.74 13.69 -5.93
C CYS A 38 -5.25 15.13 -5.75
N LEU A 39 -6.51 15.26 -5.35
CA LEU A 39 -7.17 16.51 -5.02
C LEU A 39 -7.31 16.59 -3.49
N LYS A 40 -6.63 17.54 -2.86
CA LYS A 40 -6.66 17.72 -1.41
C LYS A 40 -7.67 18.79 -1.02
N SER A 41 -8.38 18.58 0.09
CA SER A 41 -9.30 19.56 0.65
C SER A 41 -8.54 20.85 0.97
N GLY A 42 -8.97 21.97 0.40
CA GLY A 42 -8.51 23.29 0.79
C GLY A 42 -9.11 23.75 2.14
N PRO A 43 -8.64 24.87 2.70
CA PRO A 43 -9.09 25.38 4.00
C PRO A 43 -10.60 25.67 4.07
N ASN A 44 -11.28 25.79 2.93
CA ASN A 44 -12.70 26.11 2.84
C ASN A 44 -13.63 24.88 2.86
N LEU A 45 -13.10 23.66 2.86
CA LEU A 45 -13.89 22.42 2.70
C LEU A 45 -14.11 21.63 4.00
N GLY A 46 -13.66 22.16 5.15
CA GLY A 46 -13.92 21.60 6.48
C GLY A 46 -12.67 21.55 7.39
N PRO A 47 -12.84 21.21 8.67
CA PRO A 47 -11.76 21.21 9.66
C PRO A 47 -10.85 19.96 9.60
N VAL A 48 -11.27 18.92 8.86
CA VAL A 48 -10.54 17.65 8.75
C VAL A 48 -10.01 17.52 7.33
N ALA A 49 -8.71 17.27 7.20
CA ALA A 49 -8.09 17.01 5.91
C ALA A 49 -8.73 15.77 5.25
N SER A 50 -9.18 15.92 4.01
CA SER A 50 -9.62 14.83 3.16
C SER A 50 -9.01 14.97 1.78
N GLU A 51 -8.98 13.87 1.03
CA GLU A 51 -8.49 13.87 -0.33
C GLU A 51 -9.35 13.00 -1.24
N VAL A 52 -9.44 13.40 -2.50
CA VAL A 52 -10.03 12.61 -3.58
C VAL A 52 -8.91 12.20 -4.51
N ARG A 53 -8.77 10.89 -4.73
CA ARG A 53 -7.79 10.32 -5.65
C ARG A 53 -8.53 9.78 -6.87
N LEU A 54 -8.12 10.23 -8.04
CA LEU A 54 -8.55 9.69 -9.33
C LEU A 54 -7.41 8.80 -9.85
N LEU A 55 -7.72 7.53 -10.06
CA LEU A 55 -6.76 6.50 -10.43
C LEU A 55 -7.12 5.97 -11.81
N CYS A 56 -6.21 6.09 -12.77
CA CYS A 56 -6.34 5.49 -14.08
C CYS A 56 -5.32 4.36 -14.22
N ASP A 57 -5.79 3.16 -14.52
CA ASP A 57 -4.92 2.05 -14.89
C ASP A 57 -4.47 2.21 -16.35
N LEU A 58 -3.15 2.30 -16.55
CA LEU A 58 -2.51 2.50 -17.85
C LEU A 58 -2.10 1.19 -18.53
N GLU A 59 -2.13 0.06 -17.83
CA GLU A 59 -1.84 -1.26 -18.44
C GLU A 59 -3.04 -1.77 -19.26
N GLN A 60 -4.24 -1.23 -19.04
CA GLN A 60 -5.44 -1.63 -19.78
C GLN A 60 -5.57 -0.91 -21.12
N ALA A 61 -6.07 -1.63 -22.13
CA ALA A 61 -6.30 -1.09 -23.47
C ALA A 61 -7.38 0.03 -23.48
N GLU A 62 -8.36 -0.05 -22.59
CA GLU A 62 -9.34 1.01 -22.36
C GLU A 62 -9.10 1.65 -20.98
N PRO A 63 -9.02 2.99 -20.88
CA PRO A 63 -8.71 3.65 -19.63
C PRO A 63 -9.83 3.46 -18.60
N SER A 64 -9.53 2.69 -17.55
CA SER A 64 -10.44 2.47 -16.43
C SER A 64 -10.15 3.44 -15.29
N TRP A 65 -11.13 4.26 -14.92
CA TRP A 65 -11.01 5.22 -13.83
C TRP A 65 -11.69 4.75 -12.54
N THR A 66 -10.96 4.89 -11.44
CA THR A 66 -11.43 4.65 -10.07
C THR A 66 -11.31 5.94 -9.26
N VAL A 67 -12.36 6.28 -8.52
CA VAL A 67 -12.42 7.47 -7.67
C VAL A 67 -12.43 7.01 -6.22
N ARG A 68 -11.43 7.41 -5.43
CA ARG A 68 -11.38 7.17 -3.98
C ARG A 68 -11.52 8.47 -3.24
N HIS A 69 -12.47 8.52 -2.32
CA HIS A 69 -12.52 9.54 -1.28
C HIS A 69 -11.90 8.99 0.00
N ILE A 70 -10.87 9.66 0.48
CA ILE A 70 -10.12 9.32 1.69
C ILE A 70 -10.38 10.42 2.71
N GLY A 71 -11.01 10.03 3.83
CA GLY A 71 -11.21 10.89 4.99
C GLY A 71 -9.97 10.96 5.89
N GLY A 72 -10.01 11.87 6.85
CA GLY A 72 -8.95 11.98 7.86
C GLY A 72 -8.84 10.74 8.75
N ALA A 73 -7.69 10.60 9.40
CA ALA A 73 -7.45 9.55 10.39
C ALA A 73 -8.42 9.66 11.57
N MET A 74 -8.85 8.51 12.09
CA MET A 74 -9.56 8.39 13.36
C MET A 74 -8.75 9.04 14.48
N ARG A 75 -9.42 9.75 15.39
CA ARG A 75 -8.80 10.48 16.51
C ARG A 75 -9.38 10.02 17.85
N GLY A 76 -8.65 10.26 18.93
CA GLY A 76 -9.04 9.94 20.30
C GLY A 76 -8.22 8.79 20.90
N ALA A 77 -8.44 8.49 22.17
CA ALA A 77 -7.64 7.51 22.93
C ALA A 77 -7.54 6.14 22.26
N GLY A 78 -8.63 5.65 21.66
CA GLY A 78 -8.63 4.38 20.91
C GLY A 78 -7.72 4.40 19.68
N ALA A 79 -7.55 5.55 19.02
CA ALA A 79 -6.67 5.69 17.85
C ALA A 79 -5.18 5.78 18.22
N GLU A 80 -4.87 6.25 19.44
CA GLU A 80 -3.49 6.31 19.96
C GLU A 80 -3.00 4.93 20.40
N GLN A 81 -3.90 4.08 20.93
CA GLN A 81 -3.58 2.75 21.44
C GLN A 81 -3.35 1.69 20.36
N ILE A 82 -3.82 1.93 19.13
CA ILE A 82 -3.64 1.01 18.00
C ILE A 82 -2.42 1.41 17.16
N SER A 83 -1.66 0.42 16.67
CA SER A 83 -0.46 0.60 15.83
C SER A 83 -0.79 0.92 14.37
N VAL A 84 -2.05 0.77 13.97
CA VAL A 84 -2.55 0.92 12.60
C VAL A 84 -3.34 2.23 12.46
N LEU A 85 -3.27 2.90 11.31
CA LEU A 85 -4.11 4.05 11.03
C LEU A 85 -5.47 3.57 10.53
N VAL A 86 -6.54 4.00 11.19
CA VAL A 86 -7.92 3.76 10.73
C VAL A 86 -8.46 5.05 10.14
N ARG A 87 -9.06 4.97 8.95
CA ARG A 87 -9.70 6.13 8.31
C ARG A 87 -10.96 5.73 7.55
N THR A 88 -11.79 6.72 7.24
CA THR A 88 -12.92 6.53 6.31
C THR A 88 -12.38 6.49 4.89
N MET A 89 -12.78 5.47 4.12
CA MET A 89 -12.48 5.37 2.70
C MET A 89 -13.76 4.93 1.99
N VAL A 90 -14.09 5.64 0.91
CA VAL A 90 -15.19 5.30 0.02
C VAL A 90 -14.62 5.27 -1.39
N GLU A 91 -14.82 4.17 -2.09
CA GLU A 91 -14.42 4.00 -3.47
C GLU A 91 -15.65 3.94 -4.37
N SER A 92 -15.57 4.63 -5.50
CA SER A 92 -16.54 4.55 -6.58
C SER A 92 -15.80 4.37 -7.89
N LYS A 93 -16.48 3.76 -8.85
CA LYS A 93 -15.87 3.30 -10.09
C LYS A 93 -16.61 3.88 -11.27
N ALA A 94 -15.87 4.45 -12.22
CA ALA A 94 -16.44 5.04 -13.43
C ALA A 94 -16.44 4.09 -14.64
N SER A 95 -15.92 2.85 -14.50
CA SER A 95 -15.75 1.89 -15.61
C SER A 95 -16.10 0.44 -15.22
N LYS A 96 -16.08 -0.51 -16.18
CA LYS A 96 -16.52 -1.91 -15.98
C LYS A 96 -15.46 -2.85 -15.39
N ASN A 97 -14.17 -2.52 -15.35
CA ASN A 97 -13.08 -3.45 -14.92
C ASN A 97 -12.68 -3.28 -13.45
N VAL A 98 -12.94 -4.29 -12.62
CA VAL A 98 -12.80 -4.23 -11.15
C VAL A 98 -11.32 -4.45 -10.78
N LEU A 99 -10.67 -3.44 -10.20
CA LEU A 99 -9.52 -3.70 -9.31
C LEU A 99 -10.08 -4.52 -8.15
N ARG A 100 -9.74 -5.81 -8.08
CA ARG A 100 -10.28 -6.72 -7.07
C ARG A 100 -9.71 -6.37 -5.70
N MET A 101 -10.36 -5.47 -4.98
CA MET A 101 -10.18 -5.31 -3.54
C MET A 101 -11.28 -6.10 -2.83
N GLY A 102 -11.07 -7.42 -2.74
CA GLY A 102 -11.86 -8.27 -1.84
C GLY A 102 -11.57 -7.92 -0.37
N ALA A 103 -12.34 -8.50 0.55
CA ALA A 103 -12.18 -8.33 2.00
C ALA A 103 -10.90 -9.02 2.55
N GLN A 104 -9.74 -8.66 2.00
CA GLN A 104 -8.45 -9.31 2.23
C GLN A 104 -7.37 -8.25 2.44
N ILE A 105 -6.41 -8.54 3.33
CA ILE A 105 -5.21 -7.72 3.51
C ILE A 105 -4.51 -7.62 2.15
N THR A 106 -4.35 -6.38 1.67
CA THR A 106 -3.73 -6.07 0.38
C THR A 106 -2.38 -5.43 0.64
N VAL A 107 -1.32 -5.99 0.06
CA VAL A 107 0.03 -5.41 0.10
C VAL A 107 0.33 -4.80 -1.25
N THR A 108 0.56 -3.49 -1.27
CA THR A 108 0.96 -2.75 -2.46
C THR A 108 2.40 -2.30 -2.31
N VAL A 109 3.25 -2.68 -3.25
CA VAL A 109 4.61 -2.16 -3.37
C VAL A 109 4.64 -1.19 -4.54
N SER A 110 5.01 0.07 -4.27
CA SER A 110 4.91 1.15 -5.24
C SER A 110 6.22 1.91 -5.40
N SER A 111 6.60 2.13 -6.65
CA SER A 111 7.62 3.12 -7.02
C SER A 111 6.91 4.40 -7.41
N ILE A 112 7.07 5.45 -6.59
CA ILE A 112 6.42 6.74 -6.82
C ILE A 112 7.26 7.51 -7.83
N ASN A 113 6.67 7.79 -8.99
CA ASN A 113 7.31 8.56 -10.05
C ASN A 113 6.66 9.94 -10.17
N LYS A 114 7.49 10.97 -10.32
CA LYS A 114 7.03 12.34 -10.60
C LYS A 114 7.13 12.59 -12.11
N MET A 115 6.05 13.10 -12.69
CA MET A 115 6.06 13.61 -14.05
C MET A 115 6.61 15.04 -14.06
N LEU A 116 7.61 15.30 -14.89
CA LEU A 116 8.20 16.63 -15.05
C LEU A 116 7.31 17.56 -15.88
N LYS A 117 6.48 16.99 -16.75
CA LYS A 117 5.46 17.66 -17.56
C LYS A 117 4.09 17.05 -17.30
N VAL A 118 3.06 17.89 -17.25
CA VAL A 118 1.68 17.44 -16.98
C VAL A 118 1.27 16.41 -18.04
N HIS A 119 0.79 15.25 -17.58
CA HIS A 119 0.38 14.09 -18.39
C HIS A 119 1.49 13.38 -19.19
N ALA A 120 2.77 13.72 -19.00
CA ALA A 120 3.87 13.01 -19.63
C ALA A 120 4.25 11.75 -18.83
N THR A 121 3.45 10.69 -18.93
CA THR A 121 3.61 9.45 -18.15
C THR A 121 4.83 8.61 -18.54
N ASP A 122 5.38 8.83 -19.73
CA ASP A 122 6.55 8.09 -20.23
C ASP A 122 7.88 8.73 -19.85
N GLU A 123 7.86 9.99 -19.44
CA GLU A 123 9.03 10.74 -18.96
C GLU A 123 9.08 10.82 -17.42
N ALA A 124 8.27 10.02 -16.73
CA ALA A 124 8.18 10.04 -15.29
C ALA A 124 9.46 9.47 -14.66
N VAL A 125 9.98 10.15 -13.63
CA VAL A 125 11.21 9.77 -12.94
C VAL A 125 10.93 9.40 -11.49
N PRO A 126 11.62 8.39 -10.92
CA PRO A 126 11.41 7.97 -9.53
C PRO A 126 11.76 9.09 -8.56
N VAL A 127 10.88 9.33 -7.60
CA VAL A 127 11.09 10.31 -6.51
C VAL A 127 12.12 9.79 -5.52
N THR A 128 12.13 8.48 -5.28
CA THR A 128 13.05 7.79 -4.37
C THR A 128 13.73 6.62 -5.09
N PRO A 129 14.76 6.86 -5.92
CA PRO A 129 15.47 5.79 -6.61
C PRO A 129 16.01 4.75 -5.62
N GLY A 130 15.82 3.47 -5.92
CA GLY A 130 16.30 2.37 -5.07
C GLY A 130 15.44 2.08 -3.84
N ILE A 131 14.43 2.89 -3.52
CA ILE A 131 13.50 2.66 -2.41
C ILE A 131 12.06 2.61 -2.92
N GLN A 132 11.31 1.62 -2.47
CA GLN A 132 9.89 1.47 -2.79
C GLN A 132 9.04 1.65 -1.53
N LEU A 133 7.86 2.25 -1.70
CA LEU A 133 6.87 2.38 -0.64
C LEU A 133 6.04 1.10 -0.59
N VAL A 134 5.96 0.51 0.60
CA VAL A 134 5.07 -0.61 0.90
C VAL A 134 3.88 -0.07 1.67
N GLU A 135 2.68 -0.29 1.15
CA GLU A 135 1.43 0.02 1.84
C GLU A 135 0.64 -1.28 2.06
N VAL A 136 0.20 -1.49 3.30
CA VAL A 136 -0.72 -2.59 3.62
C VAL A 136 -2.06 -1.99 3.99
N THR A 137 -3.10 -2.37 3.25
CA THR A 137 -4.47 -1.93 3.48
C THR A 137 -5.38 -3.12 3.76
N ALA A 138 -6.37 -2.91 4.63
CA ALA A 138 -7.43 -3.88 4.86
C ALA A 138 -8.76 -3.15 5.04
N PRO A 139 -9.82 -3.52 4.30
CA PRO A 139 -11.14 -2.92 4.47
C PRO A 139 -11.73 -3.31 5.83
N ALA A 140 -12.41 -2.36 6.47
CA ALA A 140 -13.03 -2.55 7.78
C ALA A 140 -14.38 -1.80 7.88
N THR A 141 -15.23 -2.26 8.79
CA THR A 141 -16.46 -1.56 9.21
C THR A 141 -16.26 -0.94 10.59
N GLY A 142 -17.22 -0.11 11.03
CA GLY A 142 -17.18 0.48 12.37
C GLY A 142 -17.20 -0.54 13.52
N GLU A 143 -17.63 -1.77 13.25
CA GLU A 143 -17.71 -2.85 14.24
C GLU A 143 -16.50 -3.79 14.19
N THR A 144 -15.86 -3.92 13.02
CA THR A 144 -14.78 -4.91 12.78
C THR A 144 -13.37 -4.32 12.81
N TYR A 145 -13.23 -2.99 12.85
CA TYR A 145 -11.91 -2.34 12.72
C TYR A 145 -10.89 -2.79 13.78
N ALA A 146 -11.31 -3.14 14.99
CA ALA A 146 -10.41 -3.58 16.05
C ALA A 146 -9.80 -4.96 15.73
N GLU A 147 -10.61 -5.90 15.24
CA GLU A 147 -10.16 -7.23 14.81
C GLU A 147 -9.24 -7.10 13.58
N VAL A 148 -9.65 -6.31 12.59
CA VAL A 148 -8.85 -6.06 11.38
C VAL A 148 -7.51 -5.40 11.73
N ALA A 149 -7.49 -4.43 12.64
CA ALA A 149 -6.26 -3.79 13.09
C ALA A 149 -5.32 -4.79 13.81
N SER A 150 -5.87 -5.72 14.59
CA SER A 150 -5.10 -6.80 15.22
C SER A 150 -4.48 -7.73 14.16
N ALA A 151 -5.28 -8.18 13.19
CA ALA A 151 -4.80 -9.03 12.10
C ALA A 151 -3.70 -8.34 11.26
N VAL A 152 -3.88 -7.06 10.94
CA VAL A 152 -2.85 -6.25 10.25
C VAL A 152 -1.60 -6.14 11.12
N SER A 153 -1.72 -5.97 12.44
CA SER A 153 -0.57 -5.90 13.35
C SER A 153 0.23 -7.20 13.39
N SER A 154 -0.44 -8.35 13.53
CA SER A 154 0.24 -9.65 13.47
C SER A 154 0.89 -9.90 12.12
N PHE A 155 0.25 -9.43 11.03
CA PHE A 155 0.85 -9.50 9.70
C PHE A 155 2.09 -8.61 9.57
N CYS A 156 2.12 -7.43 10.18
CA CYS A 156 3.31 -6.57 10.23
C CYS A 156 4.48 -7.25 10.96
N GLU A 157 4.21 -7.95 12.06
CA GLU A 157 5.24 -8.69 12.80
C GLU A 157 5.88 -9.78 11.94
N TYR A 158 5.08 -10.45 11.10
CA TYR A 158 5.57 -11.44 10.15
C TYR A 158 6.51 -10.83 9.09
N LEU A 159 6.25 -9.59 8.65
CA LEU A 159 7.07 -8.88 7.66
C LEU A 159 8.30 -8.19 8.26
N ALA A 160 8.38 -8.05 9.59
CA ALA A 160 9.42 -7.31 10.30
C ALA A 160 10.87 -7.66 9.90
N PRO A 161 11.23 -8.93 9.57
CA PRO A 161 12.58 -9.26 9.13
C PRO A 161 13.03 -8.55 7.84
N LEU A 162 12.09 -8.23 6.95
CA LEU A 162 12.34 -7.58 5.66
C LEU A 162 12.01 -6.09 5.67
N LEU A 163 10.94 -5.67 6.34
CA LEU A 163 10.55 -4.26 6.41
C LEU A 163 9.75 -3.93 7.68
N HIS A 164 9.88 -2.69 8.15
CA HIS A 164 9.10 -2.19 9.28
C HIS A 164 7.91 -1.37 8.78
N LEU A 165 6.71 -1.77 9.19
CA LEU A 165 5.46 -1.07 8.91
C LEU A 165 5.04 -0.23 10.12
N SER A 166 4.58 0.99 9.87
CA SER A 166 4.07 1.92 10.87
C SER A 166 2.88 2.72 10.34
N LYS A 167 2.29 3.58 11.18
CA LYS A 167 1.26 4.52 10.70
C LYS A 167 1.81 5.38 9.55
N PRO A 168 1.01 5.62 8.50
CA PRO A 168 1.35 6.56 7.44
C PRO A 168 1.88 7.89 7.98
N GLY A 169 2.98 8.38 7.40
CA GLY A 169 3.65 9.61 7.83
C GLY A 169 4.67 9.45 8.96
N ILE A 170 4.76 8.27 9.59
CA ILE A 170 5.86 7.93 10.49
C ILE A 170 6.88 7.13 9.70
N SER A 171 8.13 7.61 9.63
CA SER A 171 9.21 6.89 8.95
C SER A 171 9.98 6.02 9.94
N THR A 172 10.09 4.74 9.64
CA THR A 172 10.84 3.73 10.41
C THR A 172 12.22 3.41 9.82
N GLY A 173 12.53 3.95 8.64
CA GLY A 173 13.76 3.65 7.90
C GLY A 173 13.77 2.26 7.25
N VAL A 174 14.89 1.92 6.63
CA VAL A 174 15.14 0.56 6.08
C VAL A 174 15.60 -0.35 7.22
N VAL A 175 15.13 -1.59 7.22
CA VAL A 175 15.46 -2.56 8.27
C VAL A 175 16.88 -3.11 8.07
N PRO A 176 17.76 -3.08 9.08
CA PRO A 176 19.13 -3.60 8.95
C PRO A 176 19.22 -5.10 8.62
N THR A 177 18.22 -5.89 9.05
CA THR A 177 18.17 -7.33 8.79
C THR A 177 17.65 -7.69 7.40
N ALA A 178 17.15 -6.72 6.63
CA ALA A 178 16.49 -6.97 5.35
C ALA A 178 17.40 -7.74 4.37
N ALA A 179 18.68 -7.37 4.29
CA ALA A 179 19.63 -8.04 3.41
C ALA A 179 19.85 -9.52 3.76
N ALA A 180 20.01 -9.83 5.04
CA ALA A 180 20.20 -11.20 5.50
C ALA A 180 18.93 -12.04 5.33
N ALA A 181 17.77 -11.48 5.69
CA ALA A 181 16.48 -12.15 5.51
C ALA A 181 16.16 -12.40 4.02
N ALA A 182 16.44 -11.42 3.15
CA ALA A 182 16.26 -11.56 1.72
C ALA A 182 17.15 -12.65 1.13
N ALA A 183 18.43 -12.68 1.50
CA ALA A 183 19.37 -13.71 1.04
C ALA A 183 18.90 -15.13 1.43
N SER A 184 18.39 -15.31 2.65
CA SER A 184 17.86 -16.59 3.11
C SER A 184 16.66 -17.05 2.27
N LEU A 185 15.68 -16.17 2.03
CA LEU A 185 14.49 -16.49 1.24
C LEU A 185 14.82 -16.83 -0.22
N MET A 186 15.76 -16.07 -0.81
CA MET A 186 16.19 -16.31 -2.18
C MET A 186 17.01 -17.59 -2.33
N SER A 187 17.74 -18.01 -1.28
CA SER A 187 18.46 -19.28 -1.28
C SER A 187 17.54 -20.50 -1.13
N ASP A 188 16.45 -20.37 -0.38
CA ASP A 188 15.52 -21.48 -0.09
C ASP A 188 14.47 -21.67 -1.21
N GLY A 189 14.12 -20.59 -1.92
CA GLY A 189 13.20 -20.60 -3.06
C GLY A 189 13.72 -21.33 -4.32
N GLY A 190 14.97 -21.79 -4.32
CA GLY A 190 15.55 -22.58 -5.42
C GLY A 190 15.11 -24.06 -5.46
N GLY A 191 14.31 -24.51 -4.48
CA GLY A 191 13.93 -25.91 -4.31
C GLY A 191 12.43 -26.18 -4.42
N THR A 192 11.78 -25.90 -5.56
CA THR A 192 10.52 -26.57 -5.92
C THR A 192 10.23 -26.48 -7.41
N THR A 193 10.99 -27.24 -8.20
CA THR A 193 10.50 -27.81 -9.46
C THR A 193 10.30 -29.31 -9.24
N LEU A 194 9.06 -29.72 -8.99
CA LEU A 194 8.59 -31.09 -9.18
C LEU A 194 7.28 -31.03 -9.96
#